data_AF-A0A9P7LB11-F1
#
_entry.id   AF-A0A9P7LB11-F1
#
_cell.length_a   1.000
_cell.length_b   1.000
_cell.length_c   1.000
_cell.angle_alpha   90.00
_cell.angle_beta   90.00
_cell.angle_gamma   90.00
#
_symmetry.space_group_name_H-M   'P 1'
#
loop_
_entity.id
_entity.type
_entity.pdbx_description
1 polymer ?
#
loop_
_entity_poly.entity_id
_entity_poly.type
_entity_poly.pdbx_seq_one_letter_code
_entity_poly.pdbx_strand_id
1 'polypeptide(L)'
;MSSSIVPEYEAANEQYAAAFNKGDLALPPSRHVAVVACMDARLDPAQVLGIELGSAHVIRNAGGRAADALRSVIISQQLLGTREIVIVHHTDCGMLTFSDLDLKTKVRKDLGEDVDHIAFLPFGDLEQSVRDDIAFLKKSPLVLDVPITGYIYDVKSGKINKVDA
;
A
#
# COMPACT_ATOMS: atom_id res chain seq x y z
N MET A 1 30.92 -6.07 2.29
CA MET A 1 30.05 -5.04 1.70
C MET A 1 29.27 -5.72 0.60
N SER A 2 27.94 -5.74 0.69
CA SER A 2 27.09 -6.20 -0.43
C SER A 2 27.22 -5.20 -1.57
N SER A 3 27.35 -5.66 -2.81
CA SER A 3 27.38 -4.80 -4.00
C SER A 3 26.06 -4.03 -4.12
N SER A 4 26.13 -2.77 -4.57
CA SER A 4 24.94 -1.96 -4.82
C SER A 4 24.08 -2.58 -5.93
N ILE A 5 22.76 -2.62 -5.74
CA ILE A 5 21.77 -3.07 -6.75
C ILE A 5 21.53 -2.04 -7.86
N VAL A 6 21.99 -0.80 -7.68
CA VAL A 6 21.70 0.33 -8.58
C VAL A 6 22.03 0.05 -10.06
N PRO A 7 23.20 -0.51 -10.42
CA PRO A 7 23.52 -0.77 -11.82
C PRO A 7 22.55 -1.74 -12.51
N GLU A 8 22.02 -2.72 -11.78
CA GLU A 8 21.03 -3.67 -12.31
C GLU A 8 19.69 -2.97 -12.61
N TYR A 9 19.27 -2.05 -11.74
CA TYR A 9 18.05 -1.27 -11.97
C TYR A 9 18.18 -0.30 -13.15
N GLU A 10 19.34 0.34 -13.32
CA GLU A 10 19.61 1.21 -14.46
C GLU A 10 19.56 0.43 -15.78
N ALA A 11 20.22 -0.74 -15.84
CA ALA A 11 20.22 -1.59 -17.03
C ALA A 11 18.82 -2.13 -17.36
N ALA A 12 18.03 -2.53 -16.35
CA ALA A 12 16.65 -2.97 -16.56
C ALA A 12 15.75 -1.82 -17.09
N ASN A 13 15.97 -0.59 -16.60
CA ASN A 13 15.21 0.57 -17.06
C ASN A 13 15.53 0.96 -18.51
N GLU A 14 16.79 0.85 -18.95
CA GLU A 14 17.15 1.08 -20.37
C GLU A 14 16.34 0.16 -21.31
N GLN A 15 16.18 -1.11 -20.93
CA GLN A 15 15.37 -2.06 -21.68
C GLN A 15 13.88 -1.70 -21.67
N TYR A 16 13.35 -1.30 -20.50
CA TYR A 16 11.97 -0.82 -20.37
C TYR A 16 11.72 0.41 -21.25
N ALA A 17 12.61 1.40 -21.20
CA ALA A 17 12.49 2.66 -21.93
C ALA A 17 12.52 2.46 -23.46
N ALA A 18 13.31 1.49 -23.95
CA ALA A 18 13.39 1.19 -25.38
C ALA A 18 12.07 0.72 -26.00
N ALA A 19 11.17 0.12 -25.20
CA ALA A 19 9.85 -0.35 -25.64
C ALA A 19 8.69 0.56 -25.16
N PHE A 20 8.99 1.64 -24.43
CA PHE A 20 7.98 2.47 -23.78
C PHE A 20 7.20 3.32 -24.79
N ASN A 21 5.87 3.24 -24.75
CA ASN A 21 4.96 3.97 -25.64
C ASN A 21 3.79 4.66 -24.92
N LYS A 22 3.95 4.94 -23.61
CA LYS A 22 2.88 5.46 -22.75
C LYS A 22 3.13 6.90 -22.28
N GLY A 23 3.89 7.68 -23.05
CA GLY A 23 4.31 9.04 -22.68
C GLY A 23 3.16 10.05 -22.58
N ASP A 24 2.05 9.81 -23.28
CA ASP A 24 0.92 10.74 -23.35
C ASP A 24 -0.22 10.41 -22.35
N LEU A 25 0.01 9.50 -21.41
CA LEU A 25 -0.98 9.19 -20.37
C LEU A 25 -1.25 10.43 -19.51
N ALA A 26 -2.54 10.70 -19.28
CA ALA A 26 -2.95 11.81 -18.43
C ALA A 26 -2.57 11.57 -16.95
N LEU A 27 -2.40 12.66 -16.21
CA LEU A 27 -2.09 12.60 -14.77
C LEU A 27 -3.23 11.99 -13.94
N PRO A 28 -4.52 12.34 -14.14
CA PRO A 28 -5.62 11.71 -13.42
C PRO A 28 -5.78 10.22 -13.79
N PRO A 29 -5.94 9.30 -12.82
CA PRO A 29 -6.12 7.89 -13.12
C PRO A 29 -7.41 7.61 -13.88
N SER A 30 -7.32 6.90 -15.01
CA SER A 30 -8.45 6.72 -15.93
C SER A 30 -9.60 5.87 -15.36
N ARG A 31 -9.33 5.01 -14.38
CA ARG A 31 -10.37 4.22 -13.69
C ARG A 31 -10.92 4.93 -12.44
N HIS A 32 -10.37 6.09 -12.07
CA HIS A 32 -10.73 6.80 -10.85
C HIS A 32 -10.56 5.96 -9.57
N VAL A 33 -9.58 5.04 -9.52
CA VAL A 33 -9.33 4.16 -8.36
C VAL A 33 -8.05 4.58 -7.62
N ALA A 34 -8.09 4.52 -6.28
CA ALA A 34 -6.91 4.52 -5.43
C ALA A 34 -6.78 3.18 -4.71
N VAL A 35 -5.65 2.50 -4.90
CA VAL A 35 -5.29 1.26 -4.20
C VAL A 35 -4.37 1.58 -3.04
N VAL A 36 -4.67 1.07 -1.86
CA VAL A 36 -3.81 1.11 -0.67
C VAL A 36 -3.36 -0.32 -0.38
N ALA A 37 -2.05 -0.57 -0.38
CA ALA A 37 -1.51 -1.93 -0.24
C ALA A 37 -0.23 -1.97 0.61
N CYS A 38 0.12 -3.16 1.11
CA CYS A 38 1.39 -3.33 1.82
C CYS A 38 2.61 -3.14 0.89
N MET A 39 3.74 -2.71 1.44
CA MET A 39 5.05 -2.62 0.78
C MET A 39 5.75 -3.97 0.57
N ASP A 40 5.11 -5.09 0.92
CA ASP A 40 5.68 -6.43 0.81
C ASP A 40 6.19 -6.72 -0.62
N ALA A 41 7.44 -7.17 -0.72
CA ALA A 41 8.11 -7.42 -2.00
C ALA A 41 7.47 -8.54 -2.83
N ARG A 42 6.62 -9.39 -2.22
CA ARG A 42 5.89 -10.49 -2.88
C ARG A 42 4.52 -10.06 -3.40
N LEU A 43 4.14 -8.80 -3.18
CA LEU A 43 2.92 -8.18 -3.69
C LEU A 43 3.30 -7.09 -4.70
N ASP A 44 2.98 -7.30 -5.97
CA ASP A 44 2.91 -6.25 -6.97
C ASP A 44 1.42 -5.93 -7.21
N PRO A 45 0.88 -4.83 -6.63
CA PRO A 45 -0.54 -4.51 -6.77
C PRO A 45 -0.97 -4.36 -8.23
N ALA A 46 -0.08 -3.89 -9.11
CA ALA A 46 -0.44 -3.69 -10.50
C ALA A 46 -0.64 -5.01 -11.23
N GLN A 47 0.27 -5.97 -11.02
CA GLN A 47 0.12 -7.31 -11.59
C GLN A 47 -1.04 -8.09 -10.95
N VAL A 48 -1.18 -8.05 -9.63
CA VAL A 48 -2.21 -8.82 -8.91
C VAL A 48 -3.63 -8.36 -9.26
N LEU A 49 -3.84 -7.06 -9.47
CA LEU A 49 -5.15 -6.49 -9.77
C LEU A 49 -5.39 -6.19 -11.26
N GLY A 50 -4.41 -6.46 -12.12
CA GLY A 50 -4.50 -6.14 -13.55
C GLY A 50 -4.58 -4.64 -13.84
N ILE A 51 -3.86 -3.82 -13.07
CA ILE A 51 -3.82 -2.36 -13.22
C ILE A 51 -2.86 -2.03 -14.36
N GLU A 52 -3.39 -1.43 -15.41
CA GLU A 52 -2.59 -0.88 -16.50
C GLU A 52 -1.96 0.47 -16.09
N LEU A 53 -0.84 0.84 -16.72
CA LEU A 53 -0.22 2.16 -16.51
C LEU A 53 -1.24 3.29 -16.71
N GLY A 54 -1.29 4.21 -15.75
CA GLY A 54 -2.21 5.36 -15.75
C GLY A 54 -3.64 5.05 -15.30
N SER A 55 -3.97 3.81 -14.93
CA SER A 55 -5.36 3.44 -14.63
C SER A 55 -5.77 3.66 -13.17
N ALA A 56 -4.86 3.49 -12.20
CA ALA A 56 -5.12 3.69 -10.77
C ALA A 56 -3.91 4.31 -10.06
N HIS A 57 -4.16 5.01 -8.95
CA HIS A 57 -3.10 5.31 -7.99
C HIS A 57 -2.81 4.07 -7.14
N VAL A 58 -1.53 3.82 -6.86
CA VAL A 58 -1.08 2.72 -6.00
C VAL A 58 -0.25 3.31 -4.85
N ILE A 59 -0.81 3.30 -3.65
CA ILE A 59 -0.23 3.82 -2.42
C ILE A 59 0.25 2.63 -1.59
N ARG A 60 1.52 2.62 -1.20
CA ARG A 60 2.12 1.49 -0.47
C ARG A 60 2.86 1.93 0.78
N ASN A 61 2.62 1.23 1.89
CA ASN A 61 3.33 1.41 3.16
C ASN A 61 3.39 0.08 3.95
N ALA A 62 4.03 0.09 5.11
CA ALA A 62 4.10 -1.10 5.97
C ALA A 62 2.69 -1.52 6.43
N GLY A 63 2.26 -2.72 6.04
CA GLY A 63 0.94 -3.26 6.39
C GLY A 63 -0.21 -2.81 5.49
N GLY A 64 -0.02 -1.82 4.62
CA GLY A 64 -1.12 -1.25 3.81
C GLY A 64 -2.08 -0.39 4.62
N ARG A 65 -1.57 0.24 5.69
CA ARG A 65 -2.39 0.93 6.70
C ARG A 65 -3.02 2.20 6.13
N ALA A 66 -4.35 2.26 6.20
CA ALA A 66 -5.12 3.39 5.68
C ALA A 66 -4.83 4.71 6.41
N ALA A 67 -4.51 4.66 7.71
CA ALA A 67 -4.16 5.85 8.49
C ALA A 67 -2.92 6.57 7.93
N ASP A 68 -1.89 5.82 7.57
CA ASP A 68 -0.67 6.37 6.97
C ASP A 68 -0.87 6.77 5.50
N ALA A 69 -1.77 6.08 4.78
CA ALA A 69 -2.13 6.41 3.40
C ALA A 69 -3.03 7.67 3.26
N LEU A 70 -3.65 8.15 4.34
CA LEU A 70 -4.75 9.14 4.30
C LEU A 70 -4.38 10.41 3.52
N ARG A 71 -3.20 10.98 3.74
CA ARG A 71 -2.73 12.18 3.02
C ARG A 71 -2.74 11.96 1.50
N SER A 72 -2.29 10.79 1.05
CA SER A 72 -2.25 10.43 -0.36
C SER A 72 -3.65 10.17 -0.93
N VAL A 73 -4.54 9.54 -0.15
CA VAL A 73 -5.95 9.35 -0.53
C VAL A 73 -6.65 10.69 -0.74
N ILE A 74 -6.44 11.66 0.15
CA ILE A 74 -7.03 13.01 0.02
C ILE A 74 -6.59 13.68 -1.28
N ILE A 75 -5.28 13.69 -1.57
CA ILE A 75 -4.74 14.26 -2.81
C ILE A 75 -5.33 13.55 -4.04
N SER A 76 -5.37 12.22 -4.00
CA SER A 76 -5.90 11.38 -5.06
C SER A 76 -7.36 11.71 -5.39
N GLN A 77 -8.20 11.95 -4.38
CA GLN A 77 -9.61 12.29 -4.60
C GLN A 77 -9.84 13.74 -5.00
N GLN A 78 -9.20 14.67 -4.29
CA GLN A 78 -9.47 16.11 -4.40
C GLN A 78 -8.81 16.74 -5.63
N LEU A 79 -7.59 16.32 -5.97
CA LEU A 79 -6.84 16.91 -7.07
C LEU A 79 -6.86 16.06 -8.34
N LEU A 80 -7.01 14.74 -8.19
CA LEU A 80 -6.80 13.79 -9.28
C LEU A 80 -8.04 12.91 -9.57
N GLY A 81 -9.16 13.21 -8.89
CA GLY A 81 -10.48 12.74 -9.30
C GLY A 81 -10.80 11.27 -9.00
N THR A 82 -10.09 10.57 -8.12
CA THR A 82 -10.47 9.19 -7.76
C THR A 82 -11.78 9.14 -6.97
N ARG A 83 -12.60 8.12 -7.22
CA ARG A 83 -13.95 7.91 -6.69
C ARG A 83 -14.20 6.47 -6.24
N GLU A 84 -13.14 5.71 -6.03
CA GLU A 84 -13.20 4.35 -5.47
C GLU A 84 -11.88 4.04 -4.77
N ILE A 85 -11.94 3.33 -3.64
CA ILE A 85 -10.76 2.93 -2.87
C ILE A 85 -10.74 1.40 -2.71
N VAL A 86 -9.58 0.81 -2.97
CA VAL A 86 -9.33 -0.62 -2.76
C VAL A 86 -8.22 -0.78 -1.72
N ILE A 87 -8.48 -1.49 -0.63
CA ILE A 87 -7.48 -1.84 0.39
C ILE A 87 -7.04 -3.28 0.17
N VAL A 88 -5.73 -3.53 0.13
CA VAL A 88 -5.15 -4.87 -0.02
C VAL A 88 -4.12 -5.12 1.07
N HIS A 89 -4.53 -5.89 2.09
CA HIS A 89 -3.59 -6.49 3.04
C HIS A 89 -3.19 -7.88 2.52
N HIS A 90 -2.29 -8.59 3.20
CA HIS A 90 -1.84 -9.89 2.73
C HIS A 90 -1.51 -10.88 3.86
N THR A 91 -1.56 -12.17 3.53
CA THR A 91 -1.11 -13.25 4.43
C THR A 91 0.39 -13.16 4.68
N ASP A 92 0.84 -13.67 5.83
CA ASP A 92 2.26 -13.66 6.22
C ASP A 92 2.88 -12.24 6.23
N CYS A 93 2.10 -11.26 6.69
CA CYS A 93 2.54 -9.88 6.83
C CYS A 93 3.42 -9.71 8.06
N GLY A 94 4.57 -9.03 7.91
CA GLY A 94 5.45 -8.71 9.04
C GLY A 94 4.77 -7.89 10.13
N MET A 95 3.74 -7.11 9.80
CA MET A 95 2.98 -6.31 10.77
C MET A 95 2.14 -7.15 11.76
N LEU A 96 2.02 -8.47 11.54
CA LEU A 96 1.42 -9.43 12.47
C LEU A 96 2.42 -9.97 13.50
N THR A 97 3.73 -9.77 13.30
CA THR A 97 4.77 -10.52 14.04
C THR A 97 5.38 -9.74 15.20
N PHE A 98 4.87 -8.55 15.51
CA PHE A 98 5.39 -7.69 16.57
C PHE A 98 4.32 -6.75 17.12
N SER A 99 4.50 -6.29 18.37
CA SER A 99 3.78 -5.16 18.91
C SER A 99 4.57 -3.85 18.77
N ASP A 100 3.87 -2.72 18.85
CA ASP A 100 4.49 -1.39 18.73
C ASP A 100 5.60 -1.20 19.79
N LEU A 101 5.36 -1.69 21.02
CA LEU A 101 6.33 -1.69 22.10
C LEU A 101 7.57 -2.55 21.81
N ASP A 102 7.40 -3.71 21.17
CA ASP A 102 8.53 -4.58 20.82
C ASP A 102 9.47 -3.90 19.84
N LEU A 103 8.92 -3.26 18.80
CA LEU A 103 9.74 -2.56 17.81
C LEU A 103 10.40 -1.31 18.39
N LYS A 104 9.70 -0.53 19.21
CA LYS A 104 10.28 0.61 19.94
C LYS A 104 11.43 0.18 20.83
N THR A 105 11.26 -0.90 21.58
CA THR A 105 12.30 -1.46 22.46
C THR A 105 13.50 -1.93 21.65
N LYS A 106 13.26 -2.58 20.51
CA LYS A 106 14.32 -3.03 19.60
C LYS A 106 15.11 -1.86 19.01
N VAL A 107 14.44 -0.80 18.54
CA VAL A 107 15.10 0.39 17.98
C VAL A 107 15.98 1.07 19.03
N ARG A 108 15.47 1.27 20.25
CA ARG A 108 16.26 1.82 21.36
C ARG A 108 17.50 0.99 21.66
N LYS A 109 17.37 -0.33 21.67
CA LYS A 109 18.48 -1.25 21.93
C LYS A 109 19.52 -1.23 20.82
N ASP A 110 19.10 -1.27 19.57
CA ASP A 110 19.98 -1.48 18.43
C ASP A 110 20.61 -0.17 17.93
N LEU A 111 19.89 0.95 18.02
CA LEU A 111 20.31 2.25 17.49
C LEU A 111 20.58 3.29 18.59
N GLY A 112 20.13 3.07 19.82
CA GLY A 112 20.26 4.04 20.91
C GLY A 112 19.30 5.23 20.84
N GLU A 113 18.31 5.18 19.95
CA GLU A 113 17.39 6.29 19.67
C GLU A 113 15.98 6.05 20.20
N ASP A 114 15.30 7.14 20.60
CA ASP A 114 13.90 7.10 21.03
C ASP A 114 12.92 7.36 19.88
N VAL A 115 11.95 6.46 19.73
CA VAL A 115 10.95 6.46 18.67
C VAL A 115 9.51 6.41 19.23
N ASP A 116 9.29 6.79 20.49
CA ASP A 116 7.95 6.78 21.10
C ASP A 116 6.91 7.63 20.36
N HIS A 117 7.37 8.68 19.68
CA HIS A 117 6.53 9.57 18.86
C HIS A 117 6.07 8.96 17.53
N ILE A 118 6.61 7.79 17.15
CA ILE A 118 6.24 7.06 15.94
C ILE A 118 5.21 5.98 16.32
N ALA A 119 4.09 5.93 15.59
CA ALA A 119 3.17 4.81 15.62
C ALA A 119 3.52 3.86 14.47
N PHE A 120 3.91 2.62 14.78
CA PHE A 120 4.30 1.64 13.77
C PHE A 120 3.12 0.87 13.19
N LEU A 121 1.93 1.00 13.80
CA LEU A 121 0.66 0.47 13.29
C LEU A 121 0.65 -1.06 13.03
N PRO A 122 1.18 -1.92 13.94
CA PRO A 122 0.97 -3.37 13.83
C PRO A 122 -0.52 -3.73 14.03
N PHE A 123 -0.86 -4.98 13.73
CA PHE A 123 -2.20 -5.52 13.95
C PHE A 123 -2.12 -6.98 14.37
N GLY A 124 -3.07 -7.43 15.20
CA GLY A 124 -3.11 -8.81 15.71
C GLY A 124 -3.96 -9.77 14.89
N ASP A 125 -4.84 -9.25 14.03
CA ASP A 125 -5.73 -10.04 13.18
C ASP A 125 -5.78 -9.43 11.78
N LEU A 126 -5.53 -10.26 10.78
CA LEU A 126 -5.40 -9.81 9.39
C LEU A 126 -6.75 -9.35 8.82
N GLU A 127 -7.83 -10.09 9.04
CA GLU A 127 -9.13 -9.74 8.49
C GLU A 127 -9.70 -8.50 9.19
N GLN A 128 -9.57 -8.43 10.51
CA GLN A 128 -9.95 -7.27 11.30
C GLN A 128 -9.16 -6.02 10.90
N SER A 129 -7.87 -6.14 10.58
CA SER A 129 -7.08 -5.00 10.13
C SER A 129 -7.63 -4.36 8.84
N VAL A 130 -8.16 -5.18 7.91
CA VAL A 130 -8.81 -4.69 6.69
C VAL A 130 -10.12 -3.99 7.05
N ARG A 131 -10.93 -4.58 7.94
CA ARG A 131 -12.22 -4.01 8.40
C ARG A 131 -12.01 -2.67 9.10
N ASP A 132 -11.01 -2.58 9.97
CA ASP A 132 -10.65 -1.38 10.71
C ASP A 132 -10.23 -0.26 9.76
N ASP A 133 -9.41 -0.57 8.76
CA ASP A 133 -8.92 0.42 7.79
C ASP A 133 -10.04 0.89 6.83
N ILE A 134 -10.98 0.01 6.45
CA ILE A 134 -12.21 0.41 5.75
C ILE A 134 -13.04 1.35 6.63
N ALA A 135 -13.28 0.98 7.89
CA ALA A 135 -14.09 1.77 8.81
C ALA A 135 -13.45 3.15 9.08
N PHE A 136 -12.12 3.20 9.21
CA PHE A 136 -11.35 4.42 9.35
C PHE A 136 -11.59 5.39 8.19
N LEU A 137 -11.48 4.91 6.95
CA LEU A 137 -11.72 5.74 5.77
C LEU A 137 -13.19 6.15 5.63
N LYS A 138 -14.14 5.22 5.83
CA LYS A 138 -15.59 5.52 5.78
C LYS A 138 -16.00 6.58 6.81
N LYS A 139 -15.38 6.59 7.99
CA LYS A 139 -15.68 7.55 9.06
C LYS A 139 -14.98 8.90 8.88
N SER A 140 -13.94 8.97 8.05
CA SER A 140 -13.14 10.17 7.89
C SER A 140 -13.91 11.25 7.12
N PRO A 141 -14.10 12.47 7.69
CA PRO A 141 -14.72 13.57 6.96
C PRO A 141 -13.83 14.14 5.84
N LEU A 142 -12.59 13.64 5.72
CA LEU A 142 -11.62 14.06 4.69
C LEU A 142 -11.66 13.15 3.45
N VAL A 143 -12.40 12.05 3.52
CA VAL A 143 -12.58 11.07 2.43
C VAL A 143 -13.99 11.21 1.88
N LEU A 144 -14.12 11.26 0.56
CA LEU A 144 -15.43 11.33 -0.09
C LEU A 144 -16.25 10.07 0.20
N ASP A 145 -17.58 10.20 0.24
CA ASP A 145 -18.49 9.06 0.35
C ASP A 145 -18.51 8.27 -0.97
N VAL A 146 -17.62 7.29 -1.07
CA VAL A 146 -17.38 6.48 -2.26
C VAL A 146 -17.23 5.01 -1.91
N PRO A 147 -17.34 4.07 -2.87
CA PRO A 147 -17.08 2.67 -2.61
C PRO A 147 -15.66 2.42 -2.05
N ILE A 148 -15.60 1.63 -0.97
CA ILE A 148 -14.36 1.18 -0.35
C ILE A 148 -14.43 -0.34 -0.20
N THR A 149 -13.54 -1.06 -0.88
CA THR A 149 -13.49 -2.53 -0.86
C THR A 149 -12.17 -3.02 -0.28
N GLY A 150 -12.21 -4.00 0.62
CA GLY A 150 -11.02 -4.64 1.18
C GLY A 150 -10.80 -6.05 0.67
N TYR A 151 -9.53 -6.39 0.48
CA TYR A 151 -9.05 -7.71 0.10
C TYR A 151 -7.90 -8.18 0.98
N ILE A 152 -7.79 -9.49 1.10
CA ILE A 152 -6.59 -10.19 1.55
C ILE A 152 -5.96 -10.88 0.35
N TYR A 153 -4.73 -10.48 0.02
CA TYR A 153 -3.87 -11.19 -0.92
C TYR A 153 -3.17 -12.37 -0.23
N ASP A 154 -3.31 -13.57 -0.78
CA ASP A 154 -2.59 -14.75 -0.30
C ASP A 154 -1.24 -14.87 -1.01
N VAL A 155 -0.15 -14.59 -0.29
CA VAL A 155 1.21 -14.63 -0.84
C VAL A 155 1.65 -16.01 -1.33
N LYS A 156 0.95 -17.09 -0.93
CA LYS A 156 1.27 -18.45 -1.38
C LYS A 156 0.59 -18.83 -2.69
N SER A 157 -0.65 -18.36 -2.90
CA SER A 157 -1.45 -18.74 -4.06
C SER A 157 -1.60 -17.65 -5.12
N GLY A 158 -1.26 -16.40 -4.78
CA GLY A 158 -1.46 -15.24 -5.64
C GLY A 158 -2.91 -14.74 -5.72
N LYS A 159 -3.84 -15.34 -4.97
CA LYS A 159 -5.26 -14.99 -5.00
C LYS A 159 -5.60 -13.82 -4.09
N ILE A 160 -6.59 -13.03 -4.47
CA ILE A 160 -7.25 -12.08 -3.57
C ILE A 160 -8.57 -12.66 -3.09
N ASN A 161 -8.86 -12.48 -1.81
CA ASN A 161 -10.13 -12.84 -1.19
C ASN A 161 -10.75 -11.57 -0.61
N LYS A 162 -12.00 -11.29 -0.97
CA LYS A 162 -12.73 -10.11 -0.48
C LYS A 162 -13.02 -10.31 1.02
N VAL A 163 -12.92 -9.22 1.78
CA VAL A 163 -13.33 -9.18 3.18
C VAL A 163 -14.73 -8.56 3.29
N ASP A 164 -15.63 -9.21 3.99
CA ASP A 164 -17.04 -8.81 4.11
C ASP A 164 -17.21 -7.67 5.13
N ALA A 165 -16.92 -6.42 4.77
CA ALA A 165 -16.89 -5.26 5.68
C ALA A 165 -18.15 -4.37 5.69
#